data_AF-A0A3A6JJ96-F1
#
_entry.id   AF-A0A3A6JJ96-F1
#
_cell.length_a   1.000
_cell.length_b   1.000
_cell.length_c   1.000
_cell.angle_alpha   90.00
_cell.angle_beta   90.00
_cell.angle_gamma   90.00
#
_symmetry.space_group_name_H-M   'P 1'
#
loop_
_entity.id
_entity.type
_entity.pdbx_description
1 polymer ?
#
loop_
_entity_poly.entity_id
_entity_poly.type
_entity_poly.pdbx_seq_one_letter_code
_entity_poly.pdbx_strand_id
1 'polypeptide(L)'
;MKHFVVTVGCEYGSGGIEIGKMVAKSLGVEYYDRDLIDKVVEEIGVDRDLVKKADQGETVKYEFDTSFGPRYANLTNRVIYKQFEVINKFAEKSSCIIIGRCSNYILKDRDDCLNVFIYAPTEKRIQYVMEKKGLDHDKAAELVKYNDGMLSSRYNYMTGGDMRDCSMRDMMIDSSVLGLEKTAKYILQMIDLRFED
;
A
#
# COMPACT_ATOMS: atom_id res chain seq x y z
N MET A 1 8.16 19.59 -13.29
CA MET A 1 8.38 18.66 -12.16
C MET A 1 9.49 17.70 -12.52
N LYS A 2 10.49 17.58 -11.63
CA LYS A 2 11.45 16.47 -11.66
C LYS A 2 10.73 15.12 -11.54
N HIS A 3 11.45 14.04 -11.80
CA HIS A 3 10.95 12.70 -11.51
C HIS A 3 10.51 12.61 -10.04
N PHE A 4 9.36 11.99 -9.77
CA PHE A 4 8.81 11.87 -8.42
C PHE A 4 8.00 10.58 -8.25
N VAL A 5 8.00 10.03 -7.05
CA VAL A 5 7.15 8.90 -6.68
C VAL A 5 6.35 9.29 -5.45
N VAL A 6 5.06 8.99 -5.43
CA VAL A 6 4.22 9.21 -4.23
C VAL A 6 3.75 7.87 -3.72
N THR A 7 4.06 7.54 -2.46
CA THR A 7 3.48 6.37 -1.80
C THR A 7 2.26 6.78 -1.00
N VAL A 8 1.21 5.96 -1.08
CA VAL A 8 -0.04 6.16 -0.34
C VAL A 8 -0.30 4.94 0.53
N GLY A 9 0.00 5.06 1.81
CA GLY A 9 -0.49 4.15 2.84
C GLY A 9 -1.86 4.62 3.34
N CYS A 10 -2.73 3.71 3.77
CA CYS A 10 -4.01 4.13 4.34
C CYS A 10 -4.62 3.08 5.26
N GLU A 11 -5.54 3.54 6.10
CA GLU A 11 -6.45 2.67 6.87
C GLU A 11 -7.61 2.21 6.01
N TYR A 12 -8.21 1.06 6.35
CA TYR A 12 -9.37 0.57 5.61
C TYR A 12 -10.57 1.50 5.82
N GLY A 13 -11.26 1.85 4.73
CA GLY A 13 -12.42 2.75 4.77
C GLY A 13 -12.08 4.24 4.89
N SER A 14 -10.80 4.64 4.87
CA SER A 14 -10.37 6.05 4.86
C SER A 14 -10.51 6.74 3.50
N GLY A 15 -10.79 5.99 2.43
CA GLY A 15 -10.80 6.50 1.06
C GLY A 15 -9.42 6.73 0.43
N GLY A 16 -8.35 6.21 1.06
CA GLY A 16 -6.99 6.42 0.56
C GLY A 16 -6.73 5.88 -0.85
N ILE A 17 -7.40 4.79 -1.25
CA ILE A 17 -7.31 4.25 -2.62
C ILE A 17 -7.92 5.23 -3.62
N GLU A 18 -9.12 5.73 -3.36
CA GLU A 18 -9.79 6.71 -4.21
C GLU A 18 -8.98 7.99 -4.32
N ILE A 19 -8.49 8.50 -3.20
CA ILE A 19 -7.68 9.72 -3.15
C ILE A 19 -6.39 9.55 -3.96
N GLY A 20 -5.66 8.43 -3.79
CA GLY A 20 -4.46 8.15 -4.58
C GLY A 20 -4.73 8.09 -6.09
N LYS A 21 -5.84 7.48 -6.49
CA LYS A 21 -6.28 7.44 -7.90
C LYS A 21 -6.67 8.82 -8.44
N MET A 22 -7.33 9.65 -7.62
CA MET A 22 -7.65 11.03 -7.98
C MET A 22 -6.38 11.86 -8.20
N VAL A 23 -5.40 11.74 -7.30
CA VAL A 23 -4.09 12.42 -7.42
C VAL A 23 -3.38 11.99 -8.72
N ALA A 24 -3.29 10.69 -8.98
CA ALA A 24 -2.68 10.17 -10.21
C ALA A 24 -3.34 10.73 -11.47
N LYS A 25 -4.68 10.70 -11.50
CA LYS A 25 -5.47 11.24 -12.61
C LYS A 25 -5.24 12.74 -12.82
N SER A 26 -5.18 13.52 -11.74
CA SER A 26 -4.95 14.96 -11.81
C SER A 26 -3.56 15.32 -12.33
N LEU A 27 -2.54 14.53 -12.02
CA LEU A 27 -1.16 14.73 -12.50
C LEU A 27 -0.90 14.11 -13.88
N GLY A 28 -1.82 13.29 -14.39
CA GLY A 28 -1.63 12.55 -15.65
C GLY A 28 -0.54 11.48 -15.56
N VAL A 29 -0.35 10.89 -14.38
CA VAL A 29 0.64 9.83 -14.13
C VAL A 29 -0.04 8.50 -13.84
N GLU A 30 0.72 7.41 -14.00
CA GLU A 30 0.26 6.07 -13.67
C GLU A 30 0.09 5.88 -12.16
N TYR A 31 -0.80 4.96 -11.78
CA TYR A 31 -0.89 4.47 -10.42
C TYR A 31 -0.76 2.95 -10.36
N TYR A 32 -0.17 2.47 -9.27
CA TYR A 32 0.01 1.06 -9.00
C TYR A 32 -0.59 0.74 -7.63
N ASP A 33 -1.78 0.14 -7.63
CA ASP A 33 -2.40 -0.35 -6.41
C ASP A 33 -2.02 -1.81 -6.13
N ARG A 34 -2.47 -2.28 -4.98
CA ARG A 34 -2.21 -3.62 -4.48
C ARG A 34 -2.52 -4.70 -5.53
N ASP A 35 -3.69 -4.61 -6.15
CA ASP A 35 -4.20 -5.65 -7.03
C ASP A 35 -3.45 -5.64 -8.37
N LEU A 36 -3.05 -4.47 -8.88
CA LEU A 36 -2.21 -4.36 -10.07
C LEU A 36 -0.80 -4.92 -9.84
N ILE A 37 -0.20 -4.62 -8.69
CA ILE A 37 1.12 -5.15 -8.32
C ILE A 37 1.07 -6.68 -8.21
N ASP A 38 0.03 -7.23 -7.57
CA ASP A 38 -0.12 -8.68 -7.46
C ASP A 38 -0.31 -9.35 -8.80
N LYS A 39 -1.14 -8.76 -9.67
CA LYS A 39 -1.35 -9.28 -11.02
C LYS A 39 -0.03 -9.37 -11.80
N VAL A 40 0.81 -8.35 -11.70
CA VAL A 40 2.13 -8.34 -12.35
C VAL A 40 3.04 -9.40 -11.74
N VAL A 41 2.97 -9.62 -10.43
CA VAL A 41 3.70 -10.69 -9.73
C VAL A 41 3.21 -12.08 -10.15
N GLU A 42 1.91 -12.25 -10.37
CA GLU A 42 1.32 -13.49 -10.91
C GLU A 42 1.81 -13.75 -12.34
N GLU A 43 1.81 -12.73 -13.21
CA GLU A 43 2.25 -12.84 -14.61
C GLU A 43 3.74 -13.22 -14.75
N ILE A 44 4.58 -12.88 -13.77
CA ILE A 44 6.00 -13.30 -13.73
C ILE A 44 6.23 -14.68 -13.09
N GLY A 45 5.16 -15.46 -12.90
CA GLY A 45 5.21 -16.87 -12.52
C GLY A 45 5.14 -17.14 -11.02
N VAL A 46 4.57 -16.23 -10.23
CA VAL A 46 4.27 -16.47 -8.81
C VAL A 46 2.83 -16.94 -8.66
N ASP A 47 2.61 -18.06 -7.98
CA ASP A 47 1.27 -18.60 -7.77
C ASP A 47 0.39 -17.66 -6.91
N ARG A 48 -0.85 -17.46 -7.33
CA ARG A 48 -1.82 -16.56 -6.69
C ARG A 48 -2.15 -16.95 -5.25
N ASP A 49 -2.19 -18.24 -4.94
CA ASP A 49 -2.45 -18.68 -3.57
C ASP A 49 -1.23 -18.45 -2.67
N LEU A 50 0.00 -18.48 -3.22
CA LEU A 50 1.18 -18.01 -2.49
C LEU A 50 1.11 -16.51 -2.19
N VAL A 51 0.58 -15.69 -3.11
CA VAL A 51 0.37 -14.26 -2.88
C VAL A 51 -0.58 -14.02 -1.70
N LYS A 52 -1.72 -14.72 -1.68
CA LYS A 52 -2.69 -14.62 -0.56
C LYS A 52 -2.09 -15.03 0.78
N LYS A 53 -1.35 -16.15 0.80
CA LYS A 53 -0.69 -16.66 2.02
C LYS A 53 0.35 -15.67 2.54
N ALA A 54 1.14 -15.07 1.64
CA ALA A 54 2.08 -14.01 2.00
C ALA A 54 1.37 -12.78 2.60
N ASP A 55 0.21 -12.42 2.06
CA ASP A 55 -0.61 -11.32 2.57
C ASP A 55 -1.19 -11.57 3.96
N GLN A 56 -1.50 -12.83 4.27
CA GLN A 56 -1.98 -13.27 5.57
C GLN A 56 -0.86 -13.43 6.60
N GLY A 57 0.41 -13.24 6.21
CA GLY A 57 1.57 -13.48 7.07
C GLY A 57 1.85 -14.98 7.28
N GLU A 58 1.27 -15.86 6.47
CA GLU A 58 1.54 -17.28 6.53
C GLU A 58 2.95 -17.61 6.01
N THR A 59 3.55 -18.66 6.56
CA THR A 59 4.85 -19.17 6.12
C THR A 59 4.64 -20.47 5.36
N VAL A 60 4.95 -20.46 4.07
CA VAL A 60 4.89 -21.67 3.23
C VAL A 60 6.30 -22.21 3.06
N LYS A 61 6.61 -23.28 3.79
CA LYS A 61 7.89 -23.97 3.69
C LYS A 61 7.91 -24.86 2.45
N TYR A 62 8.99 -24.74 1.68
CA TYR A 62 9.30 -25.64 0.57
C TYR A 62 10.63 -26.33 0.85
N GLU A 63 10.58 -27.66 0.92
CA GLU A 63 11.74 -28.51 1.14
C GLU A 63 12.28 -28.99 -0.21
N PHE A 64 13.61 -28.99 -0.37
CA PHE A 64 14.27 -29.51 -1.56
C PHE A 64 15.61 -30.13 -1.20
N ASP A 65 15.95 -31.22 -1.89
CA ASP A 65 17.19 -31.94 -1.65
C ASP A 65 18.38 -31.27 -2.34
N THR A 66 19.50 -31.23 -1.62
CA THR A 66 20.80 -30.81 -2.16
C THR A 66 21.85 -31.87 -1.87
N SER A 67 23.01 -31.78 -2.53
CA SER A 67 24.17 -32.63 -2.24
C SER A 67 24.66 -32.53 -0.79
N PHE A 68 24.19 -31.53 -0.03
CA PHE A 68 24.50 -31.30 1.39
C PHE A 68 23.32 -31.60 2.33
N GLY A 69 22.28 -32.29 1.84
CA GLY A 69 21.06 -32.60 2.58
C GLY A 69 19.86 -31.71 2.23
N PRO A 70 18.69 -31.95 2.86
CA PRO A 70 17.47 -31.19 2.61
C PRO A 70 17.64 -29.74 3.07
N ARG A 71 17.20 -28.81 2.22
CA ARG A 71 17.14 -27.37 2.52
C ARG A 71 15.70 -26.89 2.47
N TYR A 72 15.45 -25.80 3.18
CA TYR A 72 14.14 -25.17 3.28
C TYR A 72 14.16 -23.77 2.71
N ALA A 73 13.15 -23.43 1.91
CA ALA A 73 12.85 -22.09 1.46
C ALA A 73 11.48 -21.64 2.01
N ASN A 74 11.33 -20.34 2.29
CA ASN A 74 10.02 -19.76 2.54
C ASN A 74 9.49 -19.16 1.23
N LEU A 75 8.46 -19.78 0.64
CA LEU A 75 7.89 -19.32 -0.62
C LEU A 75 7.17 -17.97 -0.48
N THR A 76 6.69 -17.60 0.70
CA THR A 76 6.05 -16.29 0.90
C THR A 76 7.07 -15.15 0.90
N ASN A 77 8.31 -15.40 1.34
CA ASN A 77 9.41 -14.43 1.18
C ASN A 77 9.75 -14.17 -0.30
N ARG A 78 9.63 -15.20 -1.15
CA ARG A 78 9.86 -15.05 -2.60
C ARG A 78 8.80 -14.13 -3.23
N VAL A 79 7.53 -14.27 -2.84
CA VAL A 79 6.45 -13.37 -3.27
C VAL A 79 6.80 -11.93 -2.90
N ILE A 80 7.16 -11.72 -1.64
CA ILE A 80 7.48 -10.40 -1.09
C ILE A 80 8.64 -9.75 -1.84
N TYR A 81 9.72 -10.52 -2.06
CA TYR A 81 10.86 -10.05 -2.83
C TYR A 81 10.47 -9.63 -4.25
N LYS A 82 9.59 -10.41 -4.91
CA LYS A 82 9.07 -10.07 -6.24
C LYS A 82 8.20 -8.81 -6.23
N GLN A 83 7.36 -8.62 -5.21
CA GLN A 83 6.62 -7.37 -5.03
C GLN A 83 7.57 -6.17 -4.86
N PHE A 84 8.67 -6.33 -4.13
CA PHE A 84 9.69 -5.28 -3.95
C PHE A 84 10.37 -4.93 -5.27
N GLU A 85 10.78 -5.94 -6.05
CA GLU A 85 11.38 -5.71 -7.38
C GLU A 85 10.42 -4.97 -8.31
N VAL A 86 9.14 -5.35 -8.34
CA VAL A 86 8.12 -4.72 -9.17
C VAL A 86 7.90 -3.27 -8.77
N ILE A 87 7.81 -2.97 -7.47
CA ILE A 87 7.65 -1.61 -6.95
C ILE A 87 8.84 -0.72 -7.30
N ASN A 88 10.07 -1.21 -7.14
CA ASN A 88 11.27 -0.47 -7.54
C ASN A 88 11.29 -0.19 -9.04
N LYS A 89 10.95 -1.19 -9.88
CA LYS A 89 10.87 -1.01 -11.34
C LYS A 89 9.85 0.04 -11.76
N PHE A 90 8.69 0.09 -11.11
CA PHE A 90 7.70 1.13 -11.37
C PHE A 90 8.20 2.51 -10.96
N ALA A 91 8.82 2.61 -9.78
CA ALA A 91 9.42 3.84 -9.28
C ALA A 91 10.62 4.33 -10.11
N GLU A 92 11.34 3.45 -10.80
CA GLU A 92 12.46 3.83 -11.69
C GLU A 92 12.00 4.24 -13.09
N LYS A 93 10.89 3.66 -13.58
CA LYS A 93 10.44 3.82 -14.96
C LYS A 93 9.89 5.23 -15.24
N SER A 94 9.08 5.76 -14.33
CA SER A 94 8.36 7.01 -14.53
C SER A 94 7.75 7.50 -13.23
N SER A 95 7.46 8.80 -13.16
CA SER A 95 6.69 9.35 -12.05
C SER A 95 5.36 8.65 -11.90
N CYS A 96 4.99 8.27 -10.67
CA CYS A 96 3.80 7.46 -10.41
C CYS A 96 3.31 7.56 -8.96
N ILE A 97 2.08 7.09 -8.74
CA ILE A 97 1.47 6.93 -7.41
C ILE A 97 1.40 5.44 -7.05
N ILE A 98 1.99 5.03 -5.93
CA ILE A 98 1.99 3.64 -5.48
C ILE A 98 1.17 3.49 -4.20
N ILE A 99 0.08 2.74 -4.27
CA ILE A 99 -0.92 2.62 -3.20
C ILE A 99 -0.75 1.30 -2.45
N GLY A 100 -0.38 1.38 -1.18
CA GLY A 100 -0.23 0.25 -0.27
C GLY A 100 1.08 -0.53 -0.46
N ARG A 101 1.02 -1.86 -0.26
CA ARG A 101 2.14 -2.80 -0.40
C ARG A 101 3.42 -2.44 0.38
N CYS A 102 3.31 -1.66 1.46
CA CYS A 102 4.44 -1.15 2.24
C CYS A 102 5.45 -0.34 1.38
N SER A 103 4.96 0.29 0.30
CA SER A 103 5.80 1.03 -0.64
C SER A 103 6.63 2.13 0.03
N ASN A 104 6.12 2.77 1.08
CA ASN A 104 6.86 3.74 1.88
C ASN A 104 8.15 3.17 2.49
N TYR A 105 8.14 1.89 2.89
CA TYR A 105 9.31 1.24 3.47
C TYR A 105 10.25 0.74 2.38
N ILE A 106 9.69 0.23 1.28
CA ILE A 106 10.45 -0.27 0.12
C ILE A 106 11.26 0.86 -0.53
N LEU A 107 10.66 2.05 -0.59
CA LEU A 107 11.21 3.23 -1.27
C LEU A 107 11.79 4.26 -0.29
N LYS A 108 12.06 3.87 0.97
CA LYS A 108 12.47 4.79 2.05
C LYS A 108 13.79 5.52 1.79
N ASP A 109 14.68 4.90 1.01
CA ASP A 109 16.02 5.43 0.73
C ASP A 109 16.05 6.30 -0.55
N ARG A 110 14.87 6.64 -1.09
CA ARG A 110 14.73 7.49 -2.29
C ARG A 110 14.43 8.94 -1.93
N ASP A 111 15.23 9.85 -2.46
CA ASP A 111 15.05 11.29 -2.25
C ASP A 111 13.86 11.87 -3.04
N ASP A 112 13.51 11.22 -4.16
CA ASP A 112 12.41 11.59 -5.05
C ASP A 112 11.05 10.99 -4.64
N CYS A 113 10.94 10.50 -3.41
CA CYS A 113 9.75 9.81 -2.91
C CYS A 113 9.02 10.61 -1.81
N LEU A 114 7.74 10.92 -2.03
CA LEU A 114 6.84 11.51 -1.04
C LEU A 114 5.93 10.44 -0.42
N ASN A 115 5.98 10.28 0.90
CA ASN A 115 5.24 9.25 1.62
C ASN A 115 4.02 9.83 2.34
N VAL A 116 2.83 9.53 1.83
CA VAL A 116 1.54 10.00 2.35
C VAL A 116 0.81 8.87 3.07
N PHE A 117 0.24 9.15 4.25
CA PHE A 117 -0.64 8.25 4.97
C PHE A 117 -2.03 8.86 5.17
N ILE A 118 -3.07 8.15 4.73
CA ILE A 118 -4.47 8.61 4.80
C ILE A 118 -5.22 7.79 5.85
N TYR A 119 -5.78 8.48 6.83
CA TYR A 119 -6.56 7.87 7.90
C TYR A 119 -7.90 8.60 8.08
N ALA A 120 -8.76 8.07 8.93
CA ALA A 120 -9.97 8.77 9.38
C ALA A 120 -10.47 8.16 10.70
N PRO A 121 -11.25 8.90 11.51
CA PRO A 121 -11.88 8.36 12.71
C PRO A 121 -12.66 7.08 12.37
N THR A 122 -12.55 6.06 13.23
CA THR A 122 -13.13 4.73 12.98
C THR A 122 -14.59 4.80 12.56
N GLU A 123 -15.41 5.60 13.22
CA GLU A 123 -16.83 5.74 12.89
C GLU A 123 -17.06 6.34 11.49
N LYS A 124 -16.21 7.28 11.04
CA LYS A 124 -16.26 7.82 9.68
C LYS A 124 -15.90 6.78 8.63
N ARG A 125 -14.92 5.91 8.94
CA ARG A 125 -14.54 4.79 8.08
C ARG A 125 -15.66 3.75 7.98
N ILE A 126 -16.35 3.47 9.10
CA ILE A 126 -17.52 2.58 9.13
C ILE A 126 -18.64 3.15 8.27
N GLN A 127 -19.01 4.42 8.46
CA GLN A 127 -20.05 5.09 7.65
C GLN A 127 -19.72 5.03 6.16
N TYR A 128 -18.49 5.35 5.78
CA TYR A 128 -18.04 5.26 4.40
C TYR A 128 -18.16 3.84 3.81
N VAL A 129 -17.80 2.81 4.60
CA VAL A 129 -17.93 1.40 4.19
C VAL A 129 -19.40 0.98 4.08
N MET A 130 -20.26 1.42 4.99
CA MET A 130 -21.71 1.17 4.93
C MET A 130 -22.30 1.72 3.64
N GLU A 131 -22.06 2.99 3.33
CA GLU A 131 -22.57 3.67 2.13
C GLU A 131 -22.06 3.00 0.85
N LYS A 132 -20.75 2.71 0.80
CA LYS A 132 -20.10 2.15 -0.39
C LYS A 132 -20.49 0.70 -0.68
N LYS A 133 -20.78 -0.09 0.36
CA LYS A 133 -21.06 -1.53 0.24
C LYS A 133 -22.52 -1.92 0.50
N GLY A 134 -23.37 -0.98 0.91
CA GLY A 134 -24.75 -1.25 1.30
C GLY A 134 -24.84 -2.17 2.52
N LEU A 135 -23.94 -1.99 3.50
CA LEU A 135 -23.87 -2.81 4.71
C LEU A 135 -24.49 -2.10 5.91
N ASP A 136 -24.96 -2.88 6.88
CA ASP A 136 -25.28 -2.38 8.22
C ASP A 136 -24.01 -2.01 9.00
N HIS A 137 -24.20 -1.29 10.10
CA HIS A 137 -23.09 -0.77 10.93
C HIS A 137 -22.21 -1.90 11.47
N ASP A 138 -22.81 -2.94 12.04
CA ASP A 138 -22.08 -4.05 12.65
C ASP A 138 -21.19 -4.77 11.63
N LYS A 139 -21.72 -5.13 10.45
CA LYS A 139 -20.92 -5.76 9.39
C LYS A 139 -19.83 -4.84 8.86
N ALA A 140 -20.11 -3.55 8.72
CA ALA A 140 -19.11 -2.58 8.29
C ALA A 140 -17.99 -2.42 9.33
N ALA A 141 -18.33 -2.39 10.62
CA ALA A 141 -17.40 -2.33 11.73
C ALA A 141 -16.49 -3.56 11.81
N GLU A 142 -17.06 -4.76 11.67
CA GLU A 142 -16.29 -6.01 11.58
C GLU A 142 -15.31 -5.97 10.40
N LEU A 143 -15.77 -5.53 9.24
CA LEU A 143 -14.95 -5.45 8.04
C LEU A 143 -13.81 -4.45 8.21
N VAL A 144 -14.06 -3.26 8.77
CA VAL A 144 -13.03 -2.26 9.08
C VAL A 144 -11.98 -2.85 10.02
N LYS A 145 -12.41 -3.45 11.12
CA LYS A 145 -11.52 -4.05 12.12
C LYS A 145 -10.67 -5.18 11.51
N TYR A 146 -11.29 -6.06 10.74
CA TYR A 146 -10.59 -7.19 10.10
C TYR A 146 -9.52 -6.70 9.11
N ASN A 147 -9.86 -5.75 8.24
CA ASN A 147 -8.93 -5.26 7.22
C ASN A 147 -7.80 -4.42 7.84
N ASP A 148 -8.07 -3.58 8.84
CA ASP A 148 -7.03 -2.86 9.57
C ASP A 148 -6.06 -3.83 10.25
N GLY A 149 -6.58 -4.91 10.86
CA GLY A 149 -5.75 -5.98 11.44
C GLY A 149 -4.84 -6.64 10.42
N MET A 150 -5.34 -6.90 9.21
CA MET A 150 -4.55 -7.48 8.12
C MET A 150 -3.48 -6.53 7.61
N LEU A 151 -3.82 -5.25 7.41
CA LEU A 151 -2.86 -4.23 7.01
C LEU A 151 -1.76 -4.07 8.06
N SER A 152 -2.11 -4.09 9.35
CA SER A 152 -1.17 -3.93 10.47
C SER A 152 -0.24 -5.12 10.60
N SER A 153 -0.81 -6.33 10.58
CA SER A 153 -0.04 -7.58 10.66
C SER A 153 0.95 -7.68 9.51
N ARG A 154 0.52 -7.35 8.29
CA ARG A 154 1.41 -7.31 7.13
C ARG A 154 2.51 -6.27 7.32
N TYR A 155 2.18 -5.03 7.67
CA TYR A 155 3.18 -3.96 7.80
C TYR A 155 4.22 -4.30 8.87
N ASN A 156 3.78 -4.85 10.00
CA ASN A 156 4.67 -5.30 11.07
C ASN A 156 5.55 -6.47 10.62
N TYR A 157 4.99 -7.49 9.96
CA TYR A 157 5.77 -8.60 9.40
C TYR A 157 6.84 -8.11 8.42
N MET A 158 6.49 -7.13 7.59
CA MET A 158 7.33 -6.60 6.53
C MET A 158 8.43 -5.65 7.01
N THR A 159 8.15 -4.85 8.04
CA THR A 159 8.99 -3.70 8.41
C THR A 159 9.46 -3.75 9.86
N GLY A 160 8.87 -4.61 10.69
CA GLY A 160 9.03 -4.60 12.14
C GLY A 160 8.37 -3.42 12.86
N GLY A 161 7.73 -2.50 12.13
CA GLY A 161 7.22 -1.23 12.66
C GLY A 161 5.70 -1.10 12.70
N ASP A 162 5.25 0.11 13.01
CA ASP A 162 3.84 0.53 12.98
C ASP A 162 3.55 1.29 11.68
N MET A 163 2.44 0.95 11.02
CA MET A 163 1.99 1.66 9.81
C MET A 163 1.64 3.13 10.07
N ARG A 164 1.38 3.50 11.33
CA ARG A 164 1.06 4.87 11.76
C ARG A 164 2.27 5.63 12.30
N ASP A 165 3.47 5.06 12.23
CA ASP A 165 4.69 5.74 12.65
C ASP A 165 4.93 7.00 11.80
N CYS A 166 4.76 8.17 12.43
CA CYS A 166 4.92 9.45 11.77
C CYS A 166 6.36 9.74 11.36
N SER A 167 7.36 9.10 11.99
CA SER A 167 8.76 9.27 11.61
C SER A 167 9.08 8.67 10.22
N MET A 168 8.21 7.79 9.73
CA MET A 168 8.32 7.13 8.44
C MET A 168 7.34 7.72 7.40
N ARG A 169 6.77 8.90 7.66
CA ARG A 169 5.79 9.57 6.79
C ARG A 169 6.15 11.04 6.62
N ASP A 170 5.95 11.55 5.41
CA ASP A 170 6.10 12.97 5.13
C ASP A 170 4.79 13.72 5.39
N MET A 171 3.65 13.04 5.22
CA MET A 171 2.34 13.60 5.39
C MET A 171 1.37 12.56 5.97
N MET A 172 0.64 12.93 7.03
CA MET A 172 -0.47 12.14 7.55
C MET A 172 -1.74 12.99 7.53
N ILE A 173 -2.82 12.49 6.93
CA ILE A 173 -4.05 13.26 6.76
C ILE A 173 -5.30 12.50 7.17
N ASP A 174 -6.11 13.14 8.01
CA ASP A 174 -7.47 12.73 8.29
C ASP A 174 -8.38 13.14 7.13
N SER A 175 -8.77 12.17 6.29
CA SER A 175 -9.63 12.43 5.13
C SER A 175 -11.05 12.84 5.50
N SER A 176 -11.49 12.62 6.75
CA SER A 176 -12.82 13.02 7.21
C SER A 176 -12.97 14.53 7.39
N VAL A 177 -11.85 15.26 7.53
CA VAL A 177 -11.85 16.72 7.68
C VAL A 177 -12.18 17.41 6.35
N LEU A 178 -11.61 16.91 5.25
CA LEU A 178 -11.71 17.54 3.93
C LEU A 178 -12.64 16.79 2.96
N GLY A 179 -12.89 15.50 3.20
CA GLY A 179 -13.48 14.61 2.21
C GLY A 179 -12.48 14.25 1.10
N LEU A 180 -12.85 13.33 0.21
CA LEU A 180 -11.92 12.73 -0.75
C LEU A 180 -11.31 13.75 -1.72
N GLU A 181 -12.14 14.57 -2.37
CA GLU A 181 -11.70 15.49 -3.43
C GLU A 181 -10.76 16.59 -2.90
N LYS A 182 -11.11 17.21 -1.77
CA LYS A 182 -10.29 18.27 -1.17
C LYS A 182 -9.01 17.69 -0.55
N THR A 183 -9.05 16.46 -0.03
CA THR A 183 -7.84 15.75 0.42
C THR A 183 -6.90 15.50 -0.77
N ALA A 184 -7.41 15.03 -1.90
CA ALA A 184 -6.61 14.87 -3.12
C ALA A 184 -6.01 16.20 -3.57
N LYS A 185 -6.80 17.28 -3.59
CA LYS A 185 -6.30 18.63 -3.91
C LYS A 185 -5.18 19.09 -2.99
N TYR A 186 -5.29 18.82 -1.70
CA TYR A 186 -4.27 19.19 -0.73
C TYR A 186 -2.97 18.37 -0.90
N ILE A 187 -3.08 17.09 -1.22
CA ILE A 187 -1.92 16.25 -1.57
C ILE A 187 -1.24 16.78 -2.84
N LEU A 188 -2.01 17.20 -3.86
CA LEU A 188 -1.45 17.82 -5.06
C LEU A 188 -0.61 19.07 -4.73
N GLN A 189 -1.10 19.93 -3.83
CA GLN A 189 -0.32 21.09 -3.39
C GLN A 189 0.99 20.71 -2.70
N MET A 190 0.99 19.66 -1.87
CA MET A 190 2.20 19.15 -1.23
C MET A 190 3.20 18.62 -2.26
N ILE A 191 2.71 17.90 -3.29
CA ILE A 191 3.51 17.39 -4.40
C ILE A 191 4.12 18.54 -5.20
N ASP A 192 3.32 19.54 -5.55
CA ASP A 192 3.77 20.71 -6.30
C ASP A 192 4.87 21.45 -5.56
N LEU A 193 4.70 21.71 -4.24
CA LEU A 193 5.69 22.41 -3.42
C LEU A 193 6.97 21.61 -3.19
N ARG A 194 6.88 20.29 -3.03
CA ARG A 194 8.05 19.45 -2.77
C ARG A 194 8.91 19.24 -4.01
N PHE A 195 8.27 19.12 -5.17
CA PHE A 195 8.93 18.83 -6.44
C PHE A 195 8.89 20.02 -7.41
N GLU A 196 8.76 21.23 -6.84
CA GLU A 196 8.96 22.51 -7.51
C GLU A 196 10.44 22.61 -7.89
N ASP A 197 10.70 22.85 -9.18
CA ASP A 197 12.00 22.87 -9.87
C ASP A 197 13.13 22.00 -9.29
#